data_AF-I6X4W4-F1
#
_entry.id   AF-I6X4W4-F1
#
_cell.length_a   1.000
_cell.length_b   1.000
_cell.length_c   1.000
_cell.angle_alpha   90.00
_cell.angle_beta   90.00
_cell.angle_gamma   90.00
#
_symmetry.space_group_name_H-M   'P 1'
#
loop_
_entity.id
_entity.type
_entity.pdbx_description
1 polymer ?
#
loop_
_entity_poly.entity_id
_entity_poly.type
_entity_poly.pdbx_seq_one_letter_code
_entity_poly.pdbx_strand_id
1 'polypeptide(L)'
;MTETVTRTAAPAVVGKLSTLDRFLPVWIGSAMAAGLLLGRWIPGLHTALEGVQLDGISLPIALGLLIMMYPVLAKVRYDRLDTVTGDRKLLLSSLLLNWVLGPALMFALAWLLLADLPEYRTGLIIVGLARCIAMVIIWNDLACGDREAAAVLVALNSIFQVAMFAALGWFYLSVLPGWLGLEQTTIATSPWQIAKSVLIFLGIPLLAGYLSRRIGEKTKGRNWYESRFLPKVGPWALYGLLFTIVILFALQGDQITGRPLDVARIALPLLAYFAIMWVGGYLLGAALRLGYRRTTTLAFTAASNNFELAIAVAIATYGATSGQALAGVVGPLIEVPVLVGLVYVSLALRNRLAGPNATHDADKPSVLFVCVHNAGRSQMAAGLLTHLAGDRIEVRSAGTEPAGQVNPTAVAAMAEMGIDITANAPTLLTGGQVQSSDVVITMGCGDACPYFPGVSYRNWKLPDPAGQPLDVVRMIRDDIADRVQALIAELLATAKTR
;
A
#
# COMPACT_ATOMS: atom_id res chain seq x y z
N MET A 1 -1.94 -38.89 26.02
CA MET A 1 -2.04 -37.44 26.30
C MET A 1 -2.10 -36.74 24.97
N THR A 2 -3.25 -36.18 24.61
CA THR A 2 -3.36 -35.33 23.42
C THR A 2 -2.82 -33.96 23.84
N GLU A 3 -1.58 -33.65 23.48
CA GLU A 3 -1.03 -32.31 23.68
C GLU A 3 -1.88 -31.32 22.87
N THR A 4 -2.68 -30.54 23.60
CA THR A 4 -3.38 -29.39 23.06
C THR A 4 -2.31 -28.42 22.58
N VAL A 5 -2.03 -28.39 21.28
CA VAL A 5 -1.18 -27.36 20.67
C VAL A 5 -1.81 -26.01 21.01
N THR A 6 -1.21 -25.31 21.96
CA THR A 6 -1.57 -23.96 22.36
C THR A 6 -1.45 -23.11 21.10
N ARG A 7 -2.59 -22.70 20.53
CA ARG A 7 -2.62 -21.72 19.45
C ARG A 7 -1.95 -20.46 19.98
N THR A 8 -0.67 -20.26 19.68
CA THR A 8 -0.04 -18.95 19.85
C THR A 8 -0.84 -18.01 18.97
N ALA A 9 -1.62 -17.12 19.58
CA ALA A 9 -2.41 -16.15 18.84
C ALA A 9 -1.43 -15.39 17.93
N ALA A 10 -1.64 -15.47 16.61
CA ALA A 10 -0.90 -14.64 15.67
C ALA A 10 -0.95 -13.19 16.18
N PRO A 11 0.16 -12.43 16.15
CA PRO A 11 0.16 -11.09 16.68
C PRO A 11 -1.00 -10.31 16.07
N ALA A 12 -1.77 -9.65 16.93
CA ALA A 12 -2.90 -8.82 16.52
C ALA A 12 -2.44 -7.90 15.39
N VAL A 13 -3.27 -7.71 14.37
CA VAL A 13 -2.96 -6.92 13.15
C VAL A 13 -2.27 -5.60 13.49
N VAL A 14 -2.80 -4.88 14.49
CA VAL A 14 -2.24 -3.61 14.99
C VAL A 14 -0.82 -3.74 15.55
N GLY A 15 -0.44 -4.90 16.08
CA GLY A 15 0.92 -5.21 16.54
C GLY A 15 1.93 -5.48 15.41
N LYS A 16 1.47 -5.69 14.16
CA LYS A 16 2.34 -5.77 12.99
C LYS A 16 2.68 -4.42 12.37
N LEU A 17 1.95 -3.36 12.76
CA LEU A 17 2.28 -1.99 12.37
C LEU A 17 3.55 -1.53 13.07
N SER A 18 4.32 -0.67 12.42
CA SER A 18 5.40 0.04 13.11
C SER A 18 4.83 0.87 14.25
N THR A 19 5.63 1.18 15.27
CA THR A 19 5.21 2.06 16.38
C THR A 19 4.72 3.41 15.86
N LEU A 20 5.32 3.92 14.78
CA LEU A 20 4.92 5.16 14.12
C LEU A 20 3.54 5.02 13.46
N ASP A 21 3.31 3.97 12.67
CA ASP A 21 2.05 3.78 11.94
C ASP A 21 0.88 3.48 12.89
N ARG A 22 1.13 2.69 13.95
CA ARG A 22 0.12 2.35 14.96
C ARG A 22 -0.45 3.57 15.66
N PHE A 23 0.40 4.54 15.97
CA PHE A 23 0.01 5.77 16.65
C PHE A 23 -0.23 6.93 15.68
N LEU A 24 -0.24 6.70 14.36
CA LEU A 24 -0.43 7.75 13.36
C LEU A 24 -1.64 8.65 13.63
N PRO A 25 -2.84 8.14 13.96
CA PRO A 25 -3.98 9.00 14.32
C PRO A 25 -3.72 9.86 15.56
N VAL A 26 -2.99 9.32 16.55
CA VAL A 26 -2.63 10.02 17.78
C VAL A 26 -1.60 11.11 17.48
N TRP A 27 -0.61 10.84 16.62
CA TRP A 27 0.38 11.82 16.18
C TRP A 27 -0.27 12.95 15.40
N ILE A 28 -1.21 12.64 14.49
CA ILE A 28 -1.99 13.63 13.74
C ILE A 28 -2.81 14.49 14.70
N GLY A 29 -3.59 13.87 15.60
CA GLY A 29 -4.37 14.60 16.60
C GLY A 29 -3.50 15.48 17.51
N SER A 30 -2.32 15.00 17.88
CA SER A 30 -1.35 15.75 18.68
C SER A 30 -0.73 16.91 17.90
N ALA A 31 -0.43 16.74 16.61
CA ALA A 31 0.04 17.79 15.72
C ALA A 31 -1.03 18.88 15.51
N MET A 32 -2.30 18.49 15.37
CA MET A 32 -3.43 19.41 15.31
C MET A 32 -3.50 20.25 16.60
N ALA A 33 -3.50 19.59 17.76
CA ALA A 33 -3.53 20.28 19.06
C ALA A 33 -2.31 21.20 19.26
N ALA A 34 -1.11 20.74 18.90
CA ALA A 34 0.10 21.56 18.96
C ALA A 34 0.01 22.78 18.04
N GLY A 35 -0.52 22.63 16.82
CA GLY A 35 -0.77 23.75 15.91
C GLY A 35 -1.72 24.78 16.52
N LEU A 36 -2.86 24.34 17.07
CA LEU A 36 -3.82 25.22 17.75
C LEU A 36 -3.20 25.99 18.92
N LEU A 37 -2.39 25.31 19.73
CA LEU A 37 -1.70 25.93 20.87
C LEU A 37 -0.63 26.94 20.41
N LEU A 38 0.16 26.60 19.39
CA LEU A 38 1.16 27.51 18.83
C LEU A 38 0.53 28.75 18.20
N GLY A 39 -0.54 28.59 17.42
CA GLY A 39 -1.27 29.72 16.83
C GLY A 39 -1.85 30.66 17.89
N ARG A 40 -2.28 30.11 19.04
CA ARG A 40 -2.82 30.90 20.15
C ARG A 40 -1.76 31.56 21.03
N TRP A 41 -0.63 30.90 21.27
CA TRP A 41 0.40 31.35 22.20
C TRP A 41 1.50 32.22 21.58
N ILE A 42 1.70 32.15 20.25
CA ILE A 42 2.72 32.93 19.55
C ILE A 42 2.06 34.04 18.72
N PRO A 43 1.84 35.24 19.30
CA PRO A 43 1.35 36.39 18.54
C PRO A 43 2.36 36.76 17.44
N GLY A 44 1.89 36.91 16.20
CA GLY A 44 2.72 37.23 15.03
C GLY A 44 3.26 36.02 14.26
N LEU A 45 2.96 34.79 14.68
CA LEU A 45 3.32 33.59 13.93
C LEU A 45 2.73 33.60 12.50
N HIS A 46 1.49 34.07 12.36
CA HIS A 46 0.84 34.26 11.07
C HIS A 46 1.67 35.19 10.17
N THR A 47 2.04 36.37 10.67
CA THR A 47 2.84 37.36 9.93
C THR A 47 4.23 36.85 9.56
N ALA A 48 4.89 36.10 10.45
CA ALA A 48 6.20 35.50 10.18
C ALA A 48 6.14 34.43 9.08
N LEU A 49 5.09 33.60 9.08
CA LEU A 49 4.86 32.57 8.06
C LEU A 49 4.42 33.17 6.71
N GLU A 50 3.64 34.24 6.74
CA GLU A 50 3.25 34.99 5.54
C GLU A 50 4.41 35.78 4.92
N GLY A 51 5.37 36.23 5.74
CA GLY A 51 6.58 36.90 5.24
C GLY A 51 7.49 36.01 4.40
N VAL A 52 7.34 34.68 4.48
CA VAL A 52 8.13 33.70 3.71
C VAL A 52 7.24 32.99 2.69
N GLN A 53 6.68 33.75 1.76
CA GLN A 53 5.87 33.23 0.65
C GLN A 53 6.56 33.43 -0.71
N LEU A 54 6.37 32.45 -1.61
CA LEU A 54 6.72 32.56 -3.02
C LEU A 54 5.48 32.24 -3.84
N ASP A 55 5.04 33.16 -4.70
CA ASP A 55 3.84 32.99 -5.56
C ASP A 55 2.56 32.64 -4.75
N GLY A 56 2.40 33.23 -3.56
CA GLY A 56 1.29 32.97 -2.62
C GLY A 56 1.39 31.66 -1.83
N ILE A 57 2.43 30.84 -2.08
CA ILE A 57 2.66 29.58 -1.37
C ILE A 57 3.65 29.83 -0.24
N SER A 58 3.29 29.47 0.99
CA SER A 58 4.20 29.53 2.13
C SER A 58 5.34 28.52 1.96
N LEU A 59 6.57 29.03 1.88
CA LEU A 59 7.76 28.21 1.65
C LEU A 59 7.98 27.14 2.74
N PRO A 60 7.72 27.40 4.03
CA PRO A 60 7.78 26.36 5.06
C PRO A 60 6.83 25.20 4.77
N ILE A 61 5.58 25.50 4.39
CA ILE A 61 4.60 24.47 4.07
C ILE A 61 5.04 23.73 2.81
N ALA A 62 5.44 24.44 1.74
CA ALA A 62 5.94 23.82 0.53
C ALA A 62 7.09 22.85 0.81
N LEU A 63 8.03 23.21 1.70
CA LEU A 63 9.12 22.34 2.13
C LEU A 63 8.61 21.12 2.89
N GLY A 64 7.67 21.29 3.84
CA GLY A 64 7.01 20.19 4.54
C GLY A 64 6.35 19.21 3.57
N LEU A 65 5.67 19.74 2.55
CA LEU A 65 4.98 18.96 1.53
C LEU A 65 5.95 18.18 0.62
N LEU A 66 7.08 18.79 0.24
CA LEU A 66 8.12 18.12 -0.55
C LEU A 66 8.84 17.02 0.26
N ILE A 67 9.16 17.32 1.53
CA ILE A 67 9.79 16.37 2.46
C ILE A 67 8.87 15.17 2.70
N MET A 68 7.56 15.37 2.82
CA MET A 68 6.64 14.25 3.04
C MET A 68 6.47 13.36 1.79
N MET A 69 6.49 13.95 0.59
CA MET A 69 6.24 13.22 -0.67
C MET A 69 7.44 12.43 -1.19
N TYR A 70 8.65 12.95 -1.02
CA TYR A 70 9.85 12.30 -1.55
C TYR A 70 10.06 10.86 -1.04
N PRO A 71 10.03 10.57 0.29
CA PRO A 71 10.27 9.22 0.79
C PRO A 71 9.21 8.22 0.36
N VAL A 72 7.97 8.67 0.20
CA VAL A 72 6.85 7.86 -0.31
C VAL A 72 7.15 7.42 -1.75
N LEU A 73 7.57 8.33 -2.61
CA LEU A 73 7.85 8.06 -4.02
C LEU A 73 9.17 7.32 -4.25
N ALA A 74 10.13 7.45 -3.34
CA ALA A 74 11.36 6.68 -3.33
C ALA A 74 11.13 5.17 -3.03
N LYS A 75 10.02 4.81 -2.38
CA LYS A 75 9.65 3.41 -2.07
C LYS A 75 9.03 2.67 -3.27
N VAL A 76 8.51 3.38 -4.26
CA VAL A 76 7.81 2.80 -5.43
C VAL A 76 8.78 1.96 -6.28
N ARG A 77 8.36 0.75 -6.68
CA ARG A 77 9.16 -0.22 -7.47
C ARG A 77 8.82 -0.12 -8.95
N TYR A 78 9.47 0.81 -9.65
CA TYR A 78 9.22 1.04 -11.09
C TYR A 78 9.71 -0.09 -12.00
N ASP A 79 10.62 -0.93 -11.50
CA ASP A 79 11.18 -2.12 -12.17
C ASP A 79 10.18 -3.29 -12.28
N ARG A 80 9.11 -3.28 -11.48
CA ARG A 80 8.15 -4.39 -11.39
C ARG A 80 6.89 -4.21 -12.24
N LEU A 81 6.82 -3.18 -13.09
CA LEU A 81 5.64 -2.97 -13.95
C LEU A 81 5.37 -4.22 -14.82
N ASP A 82 6.42 -4.87 -15.31
CA ASP A 82 6.30 -6.02 -16.21
C ASP A 82 5.74 -7.28 -15.53
N THR A 83 5.94 -7.47 -14.21
CA THR A 83 5.64 -8.75 -13.54
C THR A 83 4.14 -9.02 -13.37
N VAL A 84 3.29 -7.98 -13.38
CA VAL A 84 1.82 -8.11 -13.25
C VAL A 84 1.08 -7.59 -14.49
N THR A 85 1.80 -7.15 -15.53
CA THR A 85 1.16 -6.70 -16.80
C THR A 85 0.29 -7.76 -17.47
N GLY A 86 0.48 -9.04 -17.15
CA GLY A 86 -0.34 -10.14 -17.64
C GLY A 86 -1.77 -10.20 -17.08
N ASP A 87 -2.04 -9.69 -15.86
CA ASP A 87 -3.36 -9.77 -15.23
C ASP A 87 -4.26 -8.58 -15.65
N ARG A 88 -4.75 -8.65 -16.89
CA ARG A 88 -5.63 -7.64 -17.47
C ARG A 88 -6.90 -7.40 -16.63
N LYS A 89 -7.42 -8.42 -15.95
CA LYS A 89 -8.64 -8.28 -15.12
C LYS A 89 -8.35 -7.38 -13.92
N LEU A 90 -7.26 -7.63 -13.21
CA LEU A 90 -6.83 -6.78 -12.09
C LEU A 90 -6.51 -5.36 -12.53
N LEU A 91 -5.76 -5.20 -13.63
CA LEU A 91 -5.35 -3.88 -14.11
C LEU A 91 -6.54 -3.04 -14.59
N LEU A 92 -7.42 -3.60 -15.43
CA LEU A 92 -8.59 -2.87 -15.93
C LEU A 92 -9.57 -2.54 -14.81
N SER A 93 -9.83 -3.48 -13.89
CA SER A 93 -10.69 -3.20 -12.74
C SER A 93 -10.11 -2.13 -11.83
N SER A 94 -8.80 -2.15 -11.57
CA SER A 94 -8.15 -1.12 -10.77
C SER A 94 -8.20 0.25 -11.44
N LEU A 95 -7.91 0.33 -12.75
CA LEU A 95 -7.98 1.60 -13.47
C LEU A 95 -9.40 2.17 -13.50
N LEU A 96 -10.41 1.34 -13.73
CA LEU A 96 -11.82 1.75 -13.70
C LEU A 96 -12.23 2.26 -12.31
N LEU A 97 -11.89 1.51 -11.24
CA LEU A 97 -12.22 1.91 -9.88
C LEU A 97 -11.52 3.21 -9.48
N ASN A 98 -10.22 3.32 -9.76
CA ASN A 98 -9.43 4.47 -9.31
C ASN A 98 -9.68 5.73 -10.12
N TRP A 99 -9.77 5.64 -11.44
CA TRP A 99 -9.76 6.81 -12.33
C TRP A 99 -11.13 7.19 -12.90
N VAL A 100 -12.14 6.33 -12.72
CA VAL A 100 -13.53 6.62 -13.14
C VAL A 100 -14.46 6.63 -11.94
N LEU A 101 -14.61 5.48 -11.26
CA LEU A 101 -15.60 5.33 -10.20
C LEU A 101 -15.27 6.16 -8.96
N GLY A 102 -14.01 6.16 -8.50
CA GLY A 102 -13.58 6.90 -7.31
C GLY A 102 -13.83 8.39 -7.41
N PRO A 103 -13.31 9.09 -8.44
CA PRO A 103 -13.57 10.51 -8.67
C PRO A 103 -15.06 10.83 -8.77
N ALA A 104 -15.83 10.01 -9.51
CA ALA A 104 -17.27 10.20 -9.64
C ALA A 104 -18.02 10.03 -8.30
N LEU A 105 -17.66 9.02 -7.51
CA LEU A 105 -18.26 8.77 -6.21
C LEU A 105 -17.93 9.89 -5.22
N MET A 106 -16.68 10.33 -5.16
CA MET A 106 -16.30 11.43 -4.28
C MET A 106 -17.01 12.73 -4.67
N PHE A 107 -17.10 13.02 -5.97
CA PHE A 107 -17.86 14.16 -6.48
C PHE A 107 -19.33 14.09 -6.02
N ALA A 108 -19.99 12.94 -6.20
CA ALA A 108 -21.37 12.75 -5.79
C ALA A 108 -21.53 12.93 -4.27
N LEU A 109 -20.68 12.30 -3.45
CA LEU A 109 -20.73 12.41 -1.99
C LEU A 109 -20.48 13.85 -1.51
N ALA A 110 -19.55 14.56 -2.14
CA ALA A 110 -19.24 15.94 -1.81
C ALA A 110 -20.42 16.88 -2.12
N TRP A 111 -21.11 16.68 -3.25
CA TRP A 111 -22.32 17.46 -3.57
C TRP A 111 -23.53 17.07 -2.72
N LEU A 112 -23.68 15.80 -2.33
CA LEU A 112 -24.82 15.34 -1.53
C LEU A 112 -24.72 15.77 -0.06
N LEU A 113 -23.51 15.76 0.51
CA LEU A 113 -23.30 15.95 1.95
C LEU A 113 -22.68 17.31 2.31
N LEU A 114 -22.12 18.04 1.34
CA LEU A 114 -21.49 19.36 1.53
C LEU A 114 -21.99 20.39 0.52
N ALA A 115 -23.28 20.32 0.14
CA ALA A 115 -23.89 21.28 -0.77
C ALA A 115 -23.80 22.74 -0.26
N ASP A 116 -23.96 22.95 1.04
CA ASP A 116 -23.90 24.24 1.72
C ASP A 116 -22.47 24.72 2.03
N LEU A 117 -21.45 23.89 1.77
CA LEU A 117 -20.06 24.13 2.16
C LEU A 117 -19.13 24.00 0.94
N PRO A 118 -19.11 24.99 0.03
CA PRO A 118 -18.41 24.91 -1.27
C PRO A 118 -16.90 24.70 -1.15
N GLU A 119 -16.24 25.29 -0.15
CA GLU A 119 -14.80 25.14 0.08
C GLU A 119 -14.45 23.70 0.45
N TYR A 120 -15.15 23.13 1.44
CA TYR A 120 -14.93 21.75 1.86
C TYR A 120 -15.32 20.76 0.76
N ARG A 121 -16.43 21.01 0.04
CA ARG A 121 -16.83 20.22 -1.13
C ARG A 121 -15.70 20.14 -2.16
N THR A 122 -15.11 21.28 -2.50
CA THR A 122 -13.99 21.38 -3.44
C THR A 122 -12.76 20.62 -2.92
N GLY A 123 -12.41 20.79 -1.65
CA GLY A 123 -11.32 20.05 -1.02
C GLY A 123 -11.52 18.53 -1.08
N LEU A 124 -12.75 18.05 -0.87
CA LEU A 124 -13.07 16.63 -0.96
C LEU A 124 -12.98 16.09 -2.38
N ILE A 125 -13.44 16.87 -3.37
CA ILE A 125 -13.26 16.49 -4.77
C ILE A 125 -11.76 16.33 -5.09
N ILE A 126 -10.92 17.28 -4.67
CA ILE A 126 -9.45 17.22 -4.85
C ILE A 126 -8.86 15.96 -4.18
N VAL A 127 -9.28 15.64 -2.95
CA VAL A 127 -8.94 14.38 -2.28
C VAL A 127 -9.37 13.17 -3.10
N GLY A 128 -10.58 13.20 -3.67
CA GLY A 128 -11.15 12.20 -4.57
C GLY A 128 -10.42 12.02 -5.90
N LEU A 129 -9.50 12.92 -6.24
CA LEU A 129 -8.63 12.80 -7.42
C LEU A 129 -7.25 12.23 -7.04
N ALA A 130 -6.80 12.47 -5.81
CA ALA A 130 -5.53 11.96 -5.32
C ALA A 130 -5.64 10.47 -4.98
N ARG A 131 -5.05 9.59 -5.79
CA ARG A 131 -5.06 8.13 -5.57
C ARG A 131 -3.89 7.73 -4.68
N CYS A 132 -4.07 6.71 -3.86
CA CYS A 132 -3.00 6.28 -2.95
C CYS A 132 -1.81 5.66 -3.68
N ILE A 133 -0.60 5.97 -3.19
CA ILE A 133 0.69 5.52 -3.74
C ILE A 133 1.64 4.93 -2.67
N ALA A 134 1.23 4.87 -1.40
CA ALA A 134 2.09 4.32 -0.34
C ALA A 134 1.32 3.58 0.74
N MET A 135 0.42 4.27 1.45
CA MET A 135 -0.25 3.71 2.63
C MET A 135 -1.03 2.43 2.29
N VAL A 136 -1.55 2.33 1.07
CA VAL A 136 -2.17 1.12 0.50
C VAL A 136 -1.33 -0.15 0.66
N ILE A 137 0.00 -0.08 0.56
CA ILE A 137 0.88 -1.24 0.72
C ILE A 137 0.79 -1.79 2.14
N ILE A 138 0.71 -0.92 3.15
CA ILE A 138 0.61 -1.30 4.56
C ILE A 138 -0.73 -2.01 4.81
N TRP A 139 -1.84 -1.44 4.35
CA TRP A 139 -3.16 -2.08 4.50
C TRP A 139 -3.23 -3.42 3.79
N ASN A 140 -2.71 -3.47 2.56
CA ASN A 140 -2.61 -4.69 1.78
C ASN A 140 -1.78 -5.76 2.51
N ASP A 141 -0.61 -5.41 3.03
CA ASP A 141 0.27 -6.34 3.76
C ASP A 141 -0.37 -6.86 5.05
N LEU A 142 -0.97 -5.97 5.83
CA LEU A 142 -1.68 -6.34 7.05
C LEU A 142 -2.87 -7.27 6.77
N ALA A 143 -3.57 -7.05 5.66
CA ALA A 143 -4.66 -7.90 5.20
C ALA A 143 -4.18 -9.15 4.45
N CYS A 144 -2.87 -9.38 4.32
CA CYS A 144 -2.30 -10.50 3.55
C CYS A 144 -2.72 -10.52 2.07
N GLY A 145 -2.80 -9.34 1.44
CA GLY A 145 -3.01 -9.18 0.01
C GLY A 145 -1.79 -9.54 -0.83
N ASP A 146 -1.90 -9.35 -2.15
CA ASP A 146 -0.81 -9.58 -3.10
C ASP A 146 0.14 -8.37 -3.12
N ARG A 147 1.40 -8.59 -2.76
CA ARG A 147 2.41 -7.53 -2.63
C ARG A 147 2.88 -7.01 -3.97
N GLU A 148 3.06 -7.90 -4.93
CA GLU A 148 3.55 -7.55 -6.26
C GLU A 148 2.46 -6.79 -7.02
N ALA A 149 1.22 -7.28 -6.96
CA ALA A 149 0.06 -6.57 -7.46
C ALA A 149 -0.06 -5.17 -6.84
N ALA A 150 0.07 -5.04 -5.52
CA ALA A 150 -0.03 -3.74 -4.84
C ALA A 150 1.06 -2.78 -5.32
N ALA A 151 2.30 -3.26 -5.48
CA ALA A 151 3.41 -2.45 -5.98
C ALA A 151 3.17 -1.97 -7.42
N VAL A 152 2.63 -2.83 -8.29
CA VAL A 152 2.30 -2.45 -9.67
C VAL A 152 1.15 -1.46 -9.72
N LEU A 153 0.08 -1.68 -8.96
CA LEU A 153 -1.05 -0.75 -8.91
C LEU A 153 -0.64 0.63 -8.37
N VAL A 154 0.21 0.66 -7.35
CA VAL A 154 0.81 1.90 -6.82
C VAL A 154 1.65 2.62 -7.88
N ALA A 155 2.51 1.88 -8.60
CA ALA A 155 3.32 2.47 -9.66
C ALA A 155 2.45 3.05 -10.78
N LEU A 156 1.42 2.32 -11.22
CA LEU A 156 0.44 2.81 -12.21
C LEU A 156 -0.32 4.04 -11.71
N ASN A 157 -0.80 4.02 -10.46
CA ASN A 157 -1.45 5.18 -9.86
C ASN A 157 -0.51 6.39 -9.86
N SER A 158 0.76 6.24 -9.50
CA SER A 158 1.71 7.35 -9.49
C SER A 158 1.91 7.99 -10.88
N ILE A 159 1.98 7.18 -11.93
CA ILE A 159 2.15 7.64 -13.32
C ILE A 159 0.87 8.31 -13.81
N PHE A 160 -0.27 7.63 -13.66
CA PHE A 160 -1.56 8.16 -14.09
C PHE A 160 -1.90 9.45 -13.35
N GLN A 161 -1.53 9.58 -12.08
CA GLN A 161 -1.81 10.75 -11.27
C GLN A 161 -1.17 12.03 -11.78
N VAL A 162 0.04 11.97 -12.33
CA VAL A 162 0.67 13.17 -12.92
C VAL A 162 -0.18 13.73 -14.08
N ALA A 163 -0.73 12.85 -14.93
CA ALA A 163 -1.49 13.26 -16.09
C ALA A 163 -2.98 13.51 -15.78
N MET A 164 -3.62 12.54 -15.13
CA MET A 164 -5.06 12.51 -14.91
C MET A 164 -5.51 13.44 -13.80
N PHE A 165 -4.68 13.74 -12.80
CA PHE A 165 -5.11 14.62 -11.72
C PHE A 165 -5.47 16.01 -12.24
N ALA A 166 -4.65 16.60 -13.12
CA ALA A 166 -4.94 17.90 -13.72
C ALA A 166 -6.18 17.85 -14.62
N ALA A 167 -6.27 16.83 -15.49
CA ALA A 167 -7.38 16.67 -16.42
C ALA A 167 -8.72 16.44 -15.70
N LEU A 168 -8.74 15.54 -14.72
CA LEU A 168 -9.92 15.26 -13.90
C LEU A 168 -10.23 16.41 -12.94
N GLY A 169 -9.22 17.13 -12.44
CA GLY A 169 -9.40 18.35 -11.65
C GLY A 169 -10.19 19.40 -12.41
N TRP A 170 -9.77 19.70 -13.64
CA TRP A 170 -10.52 20.60 -14.52
C TRP A 170 -11.93 20.06 -14.82
N PHE A 171 -12.06 18.77 -15.11
CA PHE A 171 -13.36 18.17 -15.41
C PHE A 171 -14.34 18.24 -14.23
N TYR A 172 -13.95 17.78 -13.04
CA TYR A 172 -14.82 17.70 -11.87
C TYR A 172 -15.02 19.03 -11.14
N LEU A 173 -14.12 20.01 -11.29
CA LEU A 173 -14.27 21.32 -10.65
C LEU A 173 -14.89 22.39 -11.55
N SER A 174 -14.77 22.25 -12.88
CA SER A 174 -15.26 23.26 -13.82
C SER A 174 -16.32 22.72 -14.78
N VAL A 175 -15.99 21.66 -15.53
CA VAL A 175 -16.81 21.18 -16.65
C VAL A 175 -18.10 20.52 -16.16
N LEU A 176 -18.00 19.52 -15.29
CA LEU A 176 -19.12 18.72 -14.83
C LEU A 176 -20.12 19.53 -13.98
N PRO A 177 -19.69 20.37 -13.01
CA PRO A 177 -20.61 21.29 -12.33
C PRO A 177 -21.34 22.22 -13.31
N GLY A 178 -20.64 22.73 -14.33
CA GLY A 178 -21.23 23.57 -15.36
C GLY A 178 -22.30 22.85 -16.19
N TRP A 179 -22.07 21.60 -16.60
CA TRP A 179 -23.07 20.79 -17.30
C TRP A 179 -24.29 20.45 -16.46
N LEU A 180 -24.12 20.33 -15.14
CA LEU A 180 -25.20 20.03 -14.21
C LEU A 180 -25.94 21.29 -13.71
N GLY A 181 -25.55 22.49 -14.15
CA GLY A 181 -26.13 23.75 -13.69
C GLY A 181 -25.83 24.07 -12.22
N LEU A 182 -24.79 23.48 -11.66
CA LEU A 182 -24.38 23.66 -10.28
C LEU A 182 -23.45 24.88 -10.14
N GLU A 183 -23.37 25.44 -8.92
CA GLU A 183 -22.42 26.51 -8.63
C GLU A 183 -20.99 26.05 -8.93
N GLN A 184 -20.38 26.69 -9.92
CA GLN A 184 -18.96 26.58 -10.17
C GLN A 184 -18.28 27.40 -9.07
N THR A 185 -17.28 26.83 -8.40
CA THR A 185 -16.33 27.71 -7.71
C THR A 185 -15.82 28.68 -8.75
N THR A 186 -15.93 29.98 -8.49
CA THR A 186 -15.30 31.00 -9.30
C THR A 186 -13.80 30.75 -9.23
N ILE A 187 -13.31 29.89 -10.12
CA ILE A 187 -11.90 29.65 -10.32
C ILE A 187 -11.38 30.96 -10.93
N ALA A 188 -11.12 31.95 -10.09
CA ALA A 188 -10.21 33.03 -10.40
C ALA A 188 -8.80 32.47 -10.72
N THR A 189 -8.54 31.23 -10.32
CA THR A 189 -7.28 30.49 -10.41
C THR A 189 -7.27 29.47 -11.55
N SER A 190 -7.03 29.92 -12.79
CA SER A 190 -6.91 29.12 -14.03
C SER A 190 -6.61 27.62 -13.83
N PRO A 191 -7.25 26.68 -14.54
CA PRO A 191 -6.90 25.25 -14.54
C PRO A 191 -5.39 24.97 -14.67
N TRP A 192 -4.66 25.89 -15.31
CA TRP A 192 -3.20 25.92 -15.37
C TRP A 192 -2.51 25.95 -14.00
N GLN A 193 -3.05 26.66 -13.01
CA GLN A 193 -2.49 26.73 -11.66
C GLN A 193 -2.61 25.41 -10.93
N ILE A 194 -3.73 24.69 -11.06
CA ILE A 194 -3.86 23.33 -10.52
C ILE A 194 -2.81 22.42 -11.18
N ALA A 195 -2.68 22.49 -12.51
CA ALA A 195 -1.69 21.70 -13.24
C ALA A 195 -0.24 22.03 -12.82
N LYS A 196 0.10 23.32 -12.67
CA LYS A 196 1.41 23.80 -12.18
C LYS A 196 1.69 23.28 -10.78
N SER A 197 0.72 23.36 -9.87
CA SER A 197 0.83 22.87 -8.49
C SER A 197 1.07 21.36 -8.45
N VAL A 198 0.33 20.57 -9.23
CA VAL A 198 0.52 19.13 -9.33
C VAL A 198 1.92 18.82 -9.87
N LEU A 199 2.38 19.50 -10.92
CA LEU A 199 3.71 19.26 -11.48
C LEU A 199 4.83 19.54 -10.47
N ILE A 200 4.70 20.60 -9.66
CA ILE A 200 5.67 20.94 -8.62
C ILE A 200 5.63 19.93 -7.46
N PHE A 201 4.45 19.69 -6.88
CA PHE A 201 4.33 18.89 -5.64
C PHE A 201 4.28 17.38 -5.86
N LEU A 202 3.95 16.91 -7.06
CA LEU A 202 4.04 15.50 -7.43
C LEU A 202 5.22 15.24 -8.36
N GLY A 203 5.36 16.01 -9.44
CA GLY A 203 6.36 15.75 -10.49
C GLY A 203 7.80 15.82 -9.98
N ILE A 204 8.16 16.84 -9.19
CA ILE A 204 9.52 16.97 -8.63
C ILE A 204 9.82 15.82 -7.65
N PRO A 205 8.99 15.54 -6.62
CA PRO A 205 9.21 14.39 -5.75
C PRO A 205 9.20 13.04 -6.45
N LEU A 206 8.38 12.88 -7.50
CA LEU A 206 8.32 11.64 -8.30
C LEU A 206 9.64 11.43 -9.05
N LEU A 207 10.12 12.47 -9.74
CA LEU A 207 11.40 12.42 -10.45
C LEU A 207 12.56 12.18 -9.47
N ALA A 208 12.56 12.86 -8.33
CA ALA A 208 13.57 12.66 -7.29
C ALA A 208 13.54 11.23 -6.74
N GLY A 209 12.36 10.68 -6.43
CA GLY A 209 12.20 9.30 -5.97
C GLY A 209 12.66 8.27 -7.02
N TYR A 210 12.30 8.50 -8.28
CA TYR A 210 12.72 7.68 -9.42
C TYR A 210 14.24 7.68 -9.62
N LEU A 211 14.86 8.87 -9.64
CA LEU A 211 16.30 9.02 -9.81
C LEU A 211 17.08 8.44 -8.62
N SER A 212 16.64 8.72 -7.38
CA SER A 212 17.24 8.15 -6.18
C SER A 212 17.25 6.63 -6.19
N ARG A 213 16.14 6.01 -6.62
CA ARG A 213 16.06 4.56 -6.78
C ARG A 213 16.96 4.05 -7.90
N ARG A 214 16.83 4.60 -9.11
CA ARG A 214 17.60 4.15 -10.28
C ARG A 214 19.10 4.29 -10.09
N ILE A 215 19.57 5.40 -9.49
CA ILE A 215 20.99 5.63 -9.19
C ILE A 215 21.42 4.78 -8.00
N GLY A 216 20.63 4.73 -6.93
CA GLY A 216 20.95 3.97 -5.71
C GLY A 216 21.08 2.47 -5.97
N GLU A 217 20.12 1.89 -6.69
CA GLU A 217 20.14 0.47 -7.05
C GLU A 217 21.28 0.15 -8.03
N LYS A 218 21.56 1.03 -9.00
CA LYS A 218 22.65 0.84 -9.97
C LYS A 218 24.04 0.95 -9.32
N THR A 219 24.22 1.85 -8.34
CA THR A 219 25.55 2.14 -7.76
C THR A 219 25.88 1.30 -6.53
N LYS A 220 24.88 0.97 -5.70
CA LYS A 220 25.09 0.30 -4.40
C LYS A 220 24.27 -0.99 -4.25
N GLY A 221 23.47 -1.35 -5.25
CA GLY A 221 22.61 -2.52 -5.23
C GLY A 221 21.31 -2.33 -4.46
N ARG A 222 20.31 -3.14 -4.83
CA ARG A 222 18.96 -3.14 -4.23
C ARG A 222 18.96 -3.39 -2.73
N ASN A 223 19.79 -4.33 -2.25
CA ASN A 223 19.86 -4.66 -0.83
C ASN A 223 20.26 -3.45 0.01
N TRP A 224 21.23 -2.66 -0.43
CA TRP A 224 21.63 -1.44 0.29
C TRP A 224 20.50 -0.40 0.26
N TYR A 225 19.85 -0.23 -0.89
CA TYR A 225 18.74 0.71 -1.04
C TYR A 225 17.57 0.36 -0.10
N GLU A 226 17.14 -0.90 -0.10
CA GLU A 226 15.99 -1.34 0.69
C GLU A 226 16.28 -1.49 2.19
N SER A 227 17.49 -1.92 2.58
CA SER A 227 17.83 -2.18 4.00
C SER A 227 18.46 -0.99 4.74
N ARG A 228 19.11 -0.04 4.05
CA ARG A 228 19.80 1.09 4.69
C ARG A 228 19.23 2.45 4.27
N PHE A 229 18.99 2.65 2.98
CA PHE A 229 18.53 3.95 2.50
C PHE A 229 17.05 4.17 2.85
N LEU A 230 16.15 3.28 2.42
CA LEU A 230 14.71 3.41 2.66
C LEU A 230 14.33 3.55 4.15
N PRO A 231 14.91 2.78 5.09
CA PRO A 231 14.59 2.96 6.51
C PRO A 231 15.07 4.30 7.08
N LYS A 232 16.13 4.89 6.52
CA LYS A 232 16.65 6.20 6.94
C LYS A 232 15.79 7.36 6.41
N VAL A 233 15.30 7.27 5.17
CA VAL A 233 14.44 8.31 4.58
C VAL A 233 12.96 8.14 4.93
N GLY A 234 12.50 6.92 5.21
CA GLY A 234 11.09 6.59 5.44
C GLY A 234 10.38 7.46 6.48
N PRO A 235 10.94 7.65 7.70
CA PRO A 235 10.32 8.46 8.75
C PRO A 235 10.13 9.94 8.40
N TRP A 236 10.90 10.47 7.44
CA TRP A 236 10.75 11.86 7.00
C TRP A 236 9.40 12.14 6.34
N ALA A 237 8.74 11.10 5.79
CA ALA A 237 7.37 11.21 5.31
C ALA A 237 6.44 11.70 6.43
N LEU A 238 6.51 11.03 7.58
CA LEU A 238 5.72 11.36 8.76
C LEU A 238 6.11 12.73 9.33
N TYR A 239 7.41 13.03 9.43
CA TYR A 239 7.86 14.33 9.96
C TYR A 239 7.38 15.49 9.09
N GLY A 240 7.45 15.37 7.76
CA GLY A 240 6.92 16.38 6.84
C GLY A 240 5.41 16.55 6.98
N LEU A 241 4.67 15.44 7.12
CA LEU A 241 3.22 15.46 7.34
C LEU A 241 2.86 16.17 8.66
N LEU A 242 3.45 15.75 9.78
CA LEU A 242 3.17 16.33 11.10
C LEU A 242 3.57 17.81 11.15
N PHE A 243 4.70 18.19 10.56
CA PHE A 243 5.13 19.58 10.46
C PHE A 243 4.12 20.43 9.66
N THR A 244 3.66 19.92 8.51
CA THR A 244 2.65 20.59 7.68
C THR A 244 1.34 20.78 8.47
N ILE A 245 0.89 19.75 9.19
CA ILE A 245 -0.32 19.81 10.02
C ILE A 245 -0.17 20.86 11.12
N VAL A 246 0.95 20.86 11.85
CA VAL A 246 1.20 21.86 12.91
C VAL A 246 1.13 23.27 12.35
N ILE A 247 1.78 23.53 11.20
CA ILE A 247 1.76 24.87 10.59
C ILE A 247 0.37 25.24 10.10
N LEU A 248 -0.34 24.33 9.42
CA LEU A 248 -1.69 24.60 8.93
C LEU A 248 -2.64 24.95 10.08
N PHE A 249 -2.58 24.21 11.18
CA PHE A 249 -3.43 24.43 12.35
C PHE A 249 -3.02 25.65 13.16
N ALA A 250 -1.74 26.02 13.13
CA ALA A 250 -1.28 27.28 13.69
C ALA A 250 -1.77 28.50 12.88
N LEU A 251 -1.95 28.34 11.56
CA LEU A 251 -2.52 29.38 10.68
C LEU A 251 -4.05 29.42 10.69
N GLN A 252 -4.73 28.29 10.93
CA GLN A 252 -6.20 28.14 10.81
C GLN A 252 -6.94 27.91 12.15
N GLY A 253 -6.29 28.06 13.30
CA GLY A 253 -6.84 27.57 14.56
C GLY A 253 -8.23 28.11 14.94
N ASP A 254 -8.56 29.33 14.52
CA ASP A 254 -9.86 29.95 14.75
C ASP A 254 -10.99 29.29 13.94
N GLN A 255 -10.74 28.86 12.71
CA GLN A 255 -11.77 28.19 11.89
C GLN A 255 -12.21 26.87 12.50
N ILE A 256 -11.26 26.13 13.07
CA ILE A 256 -11.47 24.78 13.61
C ILE A 256 -12.13 24.85 14.98
N THR A 257 -11.66 25.74 15.84
CA THR A 257 -12.25 25.93 17.17
C THR A 257 -13.62 26.60 17.12
N GLY A 258 -13.86 27.46 16.12
CA GLY A 258 -15.16 28.10 15.92
C GLY A 258 -16.24 27.19 15.32
N ARG A 259 -15.86 26.15 14.54
CA ARG A 259 -16.82 25.31 13.80
C ARG A 259 -16.48 23.81 13.85
N PRO A 260 -16.48 23.17 15.05
CA PRO A 260 -16.11 21.75 15.18
C PRO A 260 -17.04 20.79 14.41
N LEU A 261 -18.30 21.19 14.17
CA LEU A 261 -19.25 20.40 13.38
C LEU A 261 -18.82 20.24 11.91
N ASP A 262 -18.05 21.18 11.36
CA ASP A 262 -17.57 21.12 9.98
C ASP A 262 -16.62 19.94 9.78
N VAL A 263 -15.78 19.64 10.79
CA VAL A 263 -14.89 18.46 10.78
C VAL A 263 -15.70 17.16 10.68
N ALA A 264 -16.79 17.05 11.43
CA ALA A 264 -17.67 15.89 11.38
C ALA A 264 -18.39 15.78 10.02
N ARG A 265 -18.81 16.91 9.44
CA ARG A 265 -19.43 16.94 8.11
C ARG A 265 -18.47 16.56 6.99
N ILE A 266 -17.18 16.88 7.12
CA ILE A 266 -16.12 16.42 6.21
C ILE A 266 -15.86 14.91 6.39
N ALA A 267 -15.87 14.41 7.63
CA ALA A 267 -15.59 13.01 7.93
C ALA A 267 -16.64 12.04 7.34
N LEU A 268 -17.92 12.45 7.29
CA LEU A 268 -19.02 11.60 6.82
C LEU A 268 -18.89 11.13 5.35
N PRO A 269 -18.74 12.00 4.34
CA PRO A 269 -18.50 11.60 2.96
C PRO A 269 -17.21 10.79 2.79
N LEU A 270 -16.15 11.08 3.55
CA LEU A 270 -14.91 10.28 3.53
C LEU A 270 -15.16 8.85 4.03
N LEU A 271 -15.86 8.70 5.16
CA LEU A 271 -16.24 7.40 5.71
C LEU A 271 -17.08 6.60 4.70
N ALA A 272 -18.09 7.23 4.10
CA ALA A 272 -18.92 6.62 3.08
C ALA A 272 -18.09 6.22 1.86
N TYR A 273 -17.22 7.09 1.38
CA TYR A 273 -16.32 6.84 0.25
C TYR A 273 -15.44 5.61 0.51
N PHE A 274 -14.74 5.54 1.64
CA PHE A 274 -13.86 4.42 1.97
C PHE A 274 -14.62 3.10 2.04
N ALA A 275 -15.79 3.09 2.68
CA ALA A 275 -16.61 1.90 2.80
C ALA A 275 -17.14 1.44 1.43
N ILE A 276 -17.72 2.34 0.63
CA ILE A 276 -18.32 2.03 -0.66
C ILE A 276 -17.24 1.57 -1.66
N MET A 277 -16.11 2.28 -1.75
CA MET A 277 -15.03 1.91 -2.67
C MET A 277 -14.40 0.58 -2.28
N TRP A 278 -14.19 0.32 -0.99
CA TRP A 278 -13.65 -0.95 -0.54
C TRP A 278 -14.63 -2.09 -0.82
N VAL A 279 -15.92 -1.95 -0.47
CA VAL A 279 -16.95 -2.97 -0.73
C VAL A 279 -17.09 -3.21 -2.23
N GLY A 280 -17.18 -2.16 -3.03
CA GLY A 280 -17.28 -2.25 -4.49
C GLY A 280 -16.07 -2.94 -5.11
N GLY A 281 -14.85 -2.58 -4.68
CA GLY A 281 -13.62 -3.23 -5.14
C GLY A 281 -13.54 -4.70 -4.71
N TYR A 282 -13.99 -5.02 -3.50
CA TYR A 282 -14.00 -6.40 -2.98
C TYR A 282 -15.02 -7.27 -3.72
N LEU A 283 -16.23 -6.76 -3.95
CA LEU A 283 -17.28 -7.44 -4.72
C LEU A 283 -16.86 -7.64 -6.17
N LEU A 284 -16.28 -6.62 -6.80
CA LEU A 284 -15.77 -6.72 -8.18
C LEU A 284 -14.64 -7.76 -8.28
N GLY A 285 -13.68 -7.75 -7.36
CA GLY A 285 -12.60 -8.74 -7.33
C GLY A 285 -13.12 -10.17 -7.12
N ALA A 286 -14.12 -10.34 -6.25
CA ALA A 286 -14.80 -11.62 -6.06
C ALA A 286 -15.54 -12.09 -7.32
N ALA A 287 -16.29 -11.19 -7.98
CA ALA A 287 -17.01 -11.47 -9.23
C ALA A 287 -16.06 -11.85 -10.38
N LEU A 288 -14.88 -11.21 -10.44
CA LEU A 288 -13.83 -11.52 -11.42
C LEU A 288 -12.99 -12.76 -11.06
N ARG A 289 -13.26 -13.39 -9.91
CA ARG A 289 -12.55 -14.57 -9.38
C ARG A 289 -11.03 -14.34 -9.26
N LEU A 290 -10.60 -13.18 -8.79
CA LEU A 290 -9.18 -12.85 -8.64
C LEU A 290 -8.49 -13.61 -7.48
N GLY A 291 -9.27 -14.29 -6.62
CA GLY A 291 -8.79 -14.89 -5.39
C GLY A 291 -8.59 -13.85 -4.27
N TYR A 292 -8.51 -14.32 -3.03
CA TYR A 292 -8.47 -13.45 -1.84
C TYR A 292 -7.40 -12.36 -1.92
N ARG A 293 -6.16 -12.72 -2.29
CA ARG A 293 -5.02 -11.82 -2.22
C ARG A 293 -5.18 -10.63 -3.16
N ARG A 294 -5.50 -10.89 -4.43
CA ARG A 294 -5.69 -9.86 -5.46
C ARG A 294 -6.97 -9.05 -5.25
N THR A 295 -8.07 -9.69 -4.82
CA THR A 295 -9.30 -8.98 -4.44
C THR A 295 -9.04 -7.99 -3.30
N THR A 296 -8.29 -8.42 -2.28
CA THR A 296 -7.88 -7.57 -1.16
C THR A 296 -7.04 -6.39 -1.65
N THR A 297 -6.05 -6.65 -2.51
CA THR A 297 -5.22 -5.61 -3.13
C THR A 297 -6.03 -4.60 -3.92
N LEU A 298 -6.96 -5.07 -4.76
CA LEU A 298 -7.85 -4.23 -5.55
C LEU A 298 -8.71 -3.33 -4.65
N ALA A 299 -9.34 -3.91 -3.63
CA ALA A 299 -10.25 -3.21 -2.72
C ALA A 299 -9.53 -2.10 -1.93
N PHE A 300 -8.36 -2.38 -1.34
CA PHE A 300 -7.59 -1.37 -0.63
C PHE A 300 -7.04 -0.29 -1.56
N THR A 301 -6.60 -0.66 -2.77
CA THR A 301 -6.12 0.33 -3.74
C THR A 301 -7.23 1.30 -4.13
N ALA A 302 -8.44 0.79 -4.40
CA ALA A 302 -9.58 1.61 -4.77
C ALA A 302 -10.08 2.52 -3.63
N ALA A 303 -10.01 2.04 -2.39
CA ALA A 303 -10.51 2.76 -1.23
C ALA A 303 -9.56 3.85 -0.72
N SER A 304 -8.24 3.71 -0.89
CA SER A 304 -7.27 4.66 -0.32
C SER A 304 -7.03 5.88 -1.19
N ASN A 305 -6.73 7.02 -0.56
CA ASN A 305 -6.40 8.28 -1.25
C ASN A 305 -4.97 8.73 -0.91
N ASN A 306 -4.48 9.76 -1.61
CA ASN A 306 -3.23 10.44 -1.27
C ASN A 306 -3.55 11.83 -0.72
N PHE A 307 -3.75 11.91 0.60
CA PHE A 307 -4.12 13.14 1.29
C PHE A 307 -3.02 14.17 1.26
N GLU A 308 -1.77 13.74 1.33
CA GLU A 308 -0.59 14.58 1.23
C GLU A 308 -0.59 15.40 -0.07
N LEU A 309 -0.83 14.76 -1.21
CA LEU A 309 -0.95 15.47 -2.47
C LEU A 309 -2.18 16.38 -2.49
N ALA A 310 -3.31 15.93 -1.95
CA ALA A 310 -4.53 16.73 -1.92
C ALA A 310 -4.33 18.03 -1.12
N ILE A 311 -3.70 17.95 0.06
CA ILE A 311 -3.31 19.09 0.88
C ILE A 311 -2.35 19.98 0.09
N ALA A 312 -1.33 19.42 -0.56
CA ALA A 312 -0.37 20.19 -1.32
C ALA A 312 -1.02 21.02 -2.44
N VAL A 313 -1.90 20.38 -3.23
CA VAL A 313 -2.64 21.06 -4.31
C VAL A 313 -3.61 22.08 -3.75
N ALA A 314 -4.32 21.76 -2.66
CA ALA A 314 -5.26 22.68 -2.04
C ALA A 314 -4.55 23.95 -1.54
N ILE A 315 -3.42 23.80 -0.84
CA ILE A 315 -2.63 24.94 -0.36
C ILE A 315 -2.06 25.76 -1.51
N ALA A 316 -1.54 25.09 -2.54
CA ALA A 316 -0.93 25.78 -3.67
C ALA A 316 -1.94 26.51 -4.58
N THR A 317 -3.21 26.09 -4.56
CA THR A 317 -4.26 26.65 -5.42
C THR A 317 -5.15 27.65 -4.67
N TYR A 318 -5.48 27.36 -3.40
CA TYR A 318 -6.45 28.12 -2.61
C TYR A 318 -5.83 28.79 -1.37
N GLY A 319 -4.57 28.50 -1.06
CA GLY A 319 -3.87 29.05 0.09
C GLY A 319 -3.92 28.16 1.33
N ALA A 320 -3.00 28.42 2.26
CA ALA A 320 -2.81 27.65 3.48
C ALA A 320 -3.93 27.82 4.51
N THR A 321 -4.76 28.85 4.39
CA THR A 321 -5.88 29.18 5.30
C THR A 321 -7.24 28.79 4.74
N SER A 322 -7.26 28.08 3.60
CA SER A 322 -8.48 27.70 2.89
C SER A 322 -9.17 26.48 3.50
N GLY A 323 -10.50 26.44 3.42
CA GLY A 323 -11.28 25.25 3.82
C GLY A 323 -10.93 24.01 2.99
N GLN A 324 -10.50 24.19 1.74
CA GLN A 324 -10.01 23.11 0.87
C GLN A 324 -8.81 22.38 1.49
N ALA A 325 -7.87 23.13 2.08
CA ALA A 325 -6.71 22.55 2.75
C ALA A 325 -7.10 21.84 4.05
N LEU A 326 -8.03 22.40 4.82
CA LEU A 326 -8.57 21.76 6.04
C LEU A 326 -9.23 20.42 5.73
N ALA A 327 -10.04 20.35 4.67
CA ALA A 327 -10.66 19.12 4.20
C ALA A 327 -9.64 18.00 3.92
N GLY A 328 -8.48 18.35 3.36
CA GLY A 328 -7.38 17.40 3.14
C GLY A 328 -6.78 16.85 4.44
N VAL A 329 -6.68 17.66 5.50
CA VAL A 329 -6.10 17.21 6.79
C VAL A 329 -7.05 16.37 7.62
N VAL A 330 -8.37 16.58 7.53
CA VAL A 330 -9.35 15.72 8.20
C VAL A 330 -9.30 14.29 7.65
N GLY A 331 -8.92 14.15 6.39
CA GLY A 331 -8.75 12.88 5.68
C GLY A 331 -8.02 11.78 6.44
N PRO A 332 -6.72 11.92 6.72
CA PRO A 332 -5.91 10.90 7.40
C PRO A 332 -6.42 10.48 8.79
N LEU A 333 -7.08 11.41 9.50
CA LEU A 333 -7.70 11.13 10.81
C LEU A 333 -8.80 10.06 10.70
N ILE A 334 -9.52 10.05 9.58
CA ILE A 334 -10.60 9.11 9.30
C ILE A 334 -10.09 7.89 8.52
N GLU A 335 -9.22 8.10 7.53
CA GLU A 335 -8.70 7.03 6.67
C GLU A 335 -8.05 5.91 7.49
N VAL A 336 -7.12 6.26 8.40
CA VAL A 336 -6.32 5.27 9.11
C VAL A 336 -7.17 4.32 9.96
N PRO A 337 -8.06 4.80 10.87
CA PRO A 337 -8.93 3.91 11.63
C PRO A 337 -9.86 3.08 10.75
N VAL A 338 -10.43 3.67 9.70
CA VAL A 338 -11.38 2.99 8.81
C VAL A 338 -10.69 1.87 8.04
N LEU A 339 -9.53 2.15 7.44
CA LEU A 339 -8.79 1.14 6.67
C LEU A 339 -8.23 0.04 7.57
N VAL A 340 -7.80 0.34 8.80
CA VAL A 340 -7.48 -0.69 9.81
C VAL A 340 -8.71 -1.56 10.11
N GLY A 341 -9.89 -0.97 10.28
CA GLY A 341 -11.15 -1.71 10.44
C GLY A 341 -11.40 -2.63 9.25
N LEU A 342 -11.23 -2.14 8.03
CA LEU A 342 -11.40 -2.92 6.80
C LEU A 342 -10.34 -4.01 6.62
N VAL A 343 -9.15 -3.88 7.21
CA VAL A 343 -8.17 -4.97 7.30
C VAL A 343 -8.73 -6.12 8.13
N TYR A 344 -9.33 -5.83 9.29
CA TYR A 344 -9.98 -6.87 10.09
C TYR A 344 -11.14 -7.53 9.36
N VAL A 345 -11.96 -6.73 8.64
CA VAL A 345 -13.03 -7.27 7.79
C VAL A 345 -12.47 -8.17 6.69
N SER A 346 -11.41 -7.75 6.00
CA SER A 346 -10.73 -8.55 4.98
C SER A 346 -10.26 -9.90 5.54
N LEU A 347 -9.57 -9.87 6.68
CA LEU A 347 -9.06 -11.08 7.34
C LEU A 347 -10.18 -12.01 7.81
N ALA A 348 -11.33 -11.47 8.26
CA ALA A 348 -12.51 -12.26 8.60
C ALA A 348 -13.17 -12.90 7.37
N LEU A 349 -13.20 -12.17 6.23
CA LEU A 349 -13.70 -12.67 4.95
C LEU A 349 -12.74 -13.64 4.28
N ARG A 350 -11.47 -13.68 4.69
CA ARG A 350 -10.46 -14.59 4.14
C ARG A 350 -10.94 -16.03 4.11
N ASN A 351 -11.54 -16.53 5.18
CA ASN A 351 -12.04 -17.90 5.25
C ASN A 351 -13.32 -18.11 4.41
N ARG A 352 -14.12 -17.06 4.18
CA ARG A 352 -15.38 -17.15 3.41
C ARG A 352 -15.14 -17.11 1.90
N LEU A 353 -14.25 -16.23 1.44
CA LEU A 353 -13.81 -16.25 0.04
C LEU A 353 -12.79 -17.36 -0.24
N ALA A 354 -12.12 -17.88 0.79
CA ALA A 354 -11.40 -19.13 0.68
C ALA A 354 -12.34 -20.34 0.63
N GLY A 355 -13.64 -20.27 0.93
CA GLY A 355 -14.52 -21.44 0.93
C GLY A 355 -14.16 -22.52 1.96
N PRO A 356 -15.10 -23.39 2.39
CA PRO A 356 -14.77 -24.60 3.15
C PRO A 356 -13.85 -25.55 2.36
N ASN A 357 -13.92 -25.44 1.03
CA ASN A 357 -12.87 -25.84 0.12
C ASN A 357 -12.35 -24.55 -0.52
N ALA A 358 -11.16 -24.12 -0.13
CA ALA A 358 -10.31 -23.30 -1.00
C ALA A 358 -9.91 -24.21 -2.14
N THR A 359 -10.87 -24.46 -3.04
CA THR A 359 -10.56 -24.86 -4.38
C THR A 359 -9.73 -23.70 -4.91
N HIS A 360 -8.41 -23.84 -4.79
CA HIS A 360 -7.60 -24.12 -5.97
C HIS A 360 -8.17 -23.44 -7.21
N ASP A 361 -7.37 -22.66 -7.93
CA ASP A 361 -7.63 -22.59 -9.37
C ASP A 361 -7.58 -24.06 -9.82
N ALA A 362 -8.73 -24.68 -10.11
CA ALA A 362 -8.83 -26.14 -10.22
C ALA A 362 -7.82 -26.71 -11.24
N ASP A 363 -7.34 -25.84 -12.12
CA ASP A 363 -6.37 -26.10 -13.17
C ASP A 363 -4.88 -26.00 -12.76
N LYS A 364 -4.52 -25.38 -11.62
CA LYS A 364 -3.11 -25.07 -11.30
C LYS A 364 -2.59 -25.75 -10.04
N PRO A 365 -1.65 -26.71 -10.11
CA PRO A 365 -1.14 -27.39 -8.92
C PRO A 365 -0.53 -26.43 -7.91
N SER A 366 -0.64 -26.75 -6.62
CA SER A 366 -0.20 -25.88 -5.52
C SER A 366 0.91 -26.51 -4.66
N VAL A 367 1.94 -25.72 -4.35
CA VAL A 367 3.12 -26.15 -3.58
C VAL A 367 3.35 -25.23 -2.38
N LEU A 368 3.51 -25.83 -1.20
CA LEU A 368 3.89 -25.14 0.04
C LEU A 368 5.27 -25.61 0.51
N PHE A 369 6.25 -24.71 0.50
CA PHE A 369 7.56 -24.94 1.10
C PHE A 369 7.58 -24.57 2.57
N VAL A 370 7.94 -25.52 3.43
CA VAL A 370 7.95 -25.34 4.88
C VAL A 370 9.37 -25.53 5.42
N CYS A 371 9.90 -24.55 6.14
CA CYS A 371 11.13 -24.72 6.93
C CYS A 371 10.97 -24.05 8.29
N VAL A 372 11.88 -24.27 9.24
CA VAL A 372 11.72 -23.73 10.61
C VAL A 372 11.47 -22.21 10.61
N HIS A 373 12.38 -21.43 10.03
CA HIS A 373 12.33 -19.96 10.12
C HIS A 373 11.71 -19.23 8.94
N ASN A 374 11.32 -19.93 7.86
CA ASN A 374 10.86 -19.34 6.60
C ASN A 374 11.71 -18.15 6.09
N ALA A 375 13.03 -18.25 6.28
CA ALA A 375 13.97 -17.18 5.94
C ALA A 375 15.01 -17.59 4.90
N GLY A 376 15.32 -18.89 4.78
CA GLY A 376 16.34 -19.42 3.88
C GLY A 376 15.76 -20.41 2.88
N ARG A 377 15.91 -21.71 3.16
CA ARG A 377 15.52 -22.83 2.28
C ARG A 377 14.17 -22.66 1.59
N SER A 378 13.09 -22.46 2.36
CA SER A 378 11.75 -22.34 1.78
C SER A 378 11.51 -21.03 1.01
N GLN A 379 12.25 -19.96 1.30
CA GLN A 379 12.20 -18.71 0.54
C GLN A 379 12.91 -18.85 -0.81
N MET A 380 14.10 -19.49 -0.82
CA MET A 380 14.82 -19.79 -2.07
C MET A 380 14.00 -20.73 -2.95
N ALA A 381 13.43 -21.78 -2.38
CA ALA A 381 12.61 -22.74 -3.12
C ALA A 381 11.34 -22.09 -3.70
N ALA A 382 10.64 -21.27 -2.92
CA ALA A 382 9.49 -20.52 -3.42
C ALA A 382 9.86 -19.52 -4.51
N GLY A 383 10.99 -18.80 -4.35
CA GLY A 383 11.49 -17.87 -5.36
C GLY A 383 11.83 -18.57 -6.67
N LEU A 384 12.57 -19.69 -6.61
CA LEU A 384 12.93 -20.52 -7.76
C LEU A 384 11.69 -21.07 -8.48
N LEU A 385 10.76 -21.66 -7.72
CA LEU A 385 9.55 -22.25 -8.31
C LEU A 385 8.69 -21.16 -8.96
N THR A 386 8.51 -20.01 -8.31
CA THR A 386 7.75 -18.88 -8.89
C THR A 386 8.40 -18.37 -10.18
N HIS A 387 9.72 -18.21 -10.17
CA HIS A 387 10.46 -17.73 -11.33
C HIS A 387 10.39 -18.68 -12.53
N LEU A 388 10.56 -19.99 -12.29
CA LEU A 388 10.62 -21.00 -13.35
C LEU A 388 9.22 -21.47 -13.81
N ALA A 389 8.24 -21.54 -12.91
CA ALA A 389 6.88 -21.96 -13.23
C ALA A 389 6.03 -20.82 -13.79
N GLY A 390 6.37 -19.55 -13.50
CA GLY A 390 5.51 -18.42 -13.79
C GLY A 390 4.18 -18.55 -13.06
N ASP A 391 3.07 -18.36 -13.76
CA ASP A 391 1.73 -18.44 -13.18
C ASP A 391 1.13 -19.86 -13.19
N ARG A 392 1.88 -20.88 -13.65
CA ARG A 392 1.37 -22.25 -13.85
C ARG A 392 1.19 -23.06 -12.56
N ILE A 393 1.85 -22.65 -11.47
CA ILE A 393 1.86 -23.36 -10.19
C ILE A 393 1.64 -22.32 -9.08
N GLU A 394 0.73 -22.59 -8.15
CA GLU A 394 0.58 -21.73 -6.96
C GLU A 394 1.71 -22.02 -5.97
N VAL A 395 2.52 -21.02 -5.67
CA VAL A 395 3.69 -21.18 -4.80
C VAL A 395 3.50 -20.45 -3.48
N ARG A 396 3.72 -21.16 -2.37
CA ARG A 396 3.66 -20.61 -1.02
C ARG A 396 4.89 -21.05 -0.22
N SER A 397 5.25 -20.26 0.78
CA SER A 397 6.20 -20.67 1.81
C SER A 397 5.74 -20.25 3.19
N ALA A 398 6.12 -21.04 4.19
CA ALA A 398 5.83 -20.77 5.59
C ALA A 398 6.86 -21.42 6.51
N GLY A 399 6.79 -21.12 7.80
CA GLY A 399 7.64 -21.72 8.80
C GLY A 399 7.02 -21.82 10.17
N THR A 400 7.51 -22.77 10.96
CA THR A 400 6.99 -23.08 12.28
C THR A 400 7.35 -22.00 13.30
N GLU A 401 8.52 -21.39 13.14
CA GLU A 401 9.04 -20.28 13.97
C GLU A 401 9.62 -19.17 13.07
N PRO A 402 8.77 -18.38 12.38
CA PRO A 402 9.23 -17.40 11.39
C PRO A 402 10.23 -16.41 11.96
N ALA A 403 11.34 -16.17 11.25
CA ALA A 403 12.29 -15.13 11.60
C ALA A 403 11.71 -13.73 11.36
N GLY A 404 12.37 -12.69 11.86
CA GLY A 404 11.98 -11.30 11.60
C GLY A 404 12.20 -10.83 10.15
N GLN A 405 13.09 -11.50 9.40
CA GLN A 405 13.44 -11.15 8.02
C GLN A 405 13.96 -12.36 7.24
N VAL A 406 13.95 -12.26 5.91
CA VAL A 406 14.60 -13.23 5.01
C VAL A 406 16.12 -13.21 5.24
N ASN A 407 16.77 -14.37 5.16
CA ASN A 407 18.21 -14.52 5.34
C ASN A 407 18.95 -13.69 4.26
N PRO A 408 19.76 -12.68 4.62
CA PRO A 408 20.46 -11.84 3.66
C PRO A 408 21.40 -12.60 2.72
N THR A 409 22.01 -13.69 3.19
CA THR A 409 22.88 -14.54 2.36
C THR A 409 22.05 -15.31 1.33
N ALA A 410 20.84 -15.75 1.68
CA ALA A 410 19.91 -16.36 0.73
C ALA A 410 19.42 -15.34 -0.30
N VAL A 411 19.12 -14.11 0.12
CA VAL A 411 18.80 -13.00 -0.81
C VAL A 411 19.94 -12.78 -1.80
N ALA A 412 21.19 -12.71 -1.32
CA ALA A 412 22.36 -12.53 -2.18
C ALA A 412 22.54 -13.68 -3.17
N ALA A 413 22.39 -14.94 -2.71
CA ALA A 413 22.50 -16.11 -3.58
C ALA A 413 21.41 -16.13 -4.66
N MET A 414 20.16 -15.76 -4.33
CA MET A 414 19.06 -15.71 -5.30
C MET A 414 19.21 -14.57 -6.30
N ALA A 415 19.73 -13.42 -5.86
CA ALA A 415 19.97 -12.26 -6.72
C ALA A 415 20.98 -12.55 -7.85
N GLU A 416 21.95 -13.46 -7.64
CA GLU A 416 22.88 -13.92 -8.68
C GLU A 416 22.16 -14.61 -9.85
N MET A 417 21.00 -15.21 -9.61
CA MET A 417 20.14 -15.82 -10.64
C MET A 417 19.10 -14.85 -11.19
N GLY A 418 19.14 -13.57 -10.81
CA GLY A 418 18.11 -12.59 -11.16
C GLY A 418 16.77 -12.80 -10.44
N ILE A 419 16.73 -13.60 -9.37
CA ILE A 419 15.51 -13.88 -8.60
C ILE A 419 15.50 -13.04 -7.34
N ASP A 420 14.54 -12.11 -7.27
CA ASP A 420 14.39 -11.19 -6.14
C ASP A 420 13.36 -11.69 -5.12
N ILE A 421 13.85 -11.99 -3.90
CA ILE A 421 13.03 -12.40 -2.75
C ILE A 421 13.06 -11.36 -1.61
N THR A 422 13.53 -10.12 -1.84
CA THR A 422 13.63 -9.09 -0.77
C THR A 422 12.26 -8.61 -0.28
N ALA A 423 11.24 -8.66 -1.14
CA ALA A 423 9.87 -8.28 -0.80
C ALA A 423 9.15 -9.35 0.04
N ASN A 424 9.72 -10.54 0.16
CA ASN A 424 9.11 -11.64 0.90
C ASN A 424 9.26 -11.40 2.40
N ALA A 425 8.30 -11.91 3.19
CA ALA A 425 8.40 -11.92 4.64
C ALA A 425 8.21 -13.35 5.15
N PRO A 426 9.01 -13.77 6.15
CA PRO A 426 8.73 -15.01 6.86
C PRO A 426 7.30 -15.04 7.40
N THR A 427 6.59 -16.13 7.13
CA THR A 427 5.17 -16.29 7.46
C THR A 427 4.97 -17.53 8.32
N LEU A 428 4.11 -17.44 9.35
CA LEU A 428 3.78 -18.55 10.24
C LEU A 428 3.02 -19.64 9.48
N LEU A 429 3.45 -20.88 9.67
CA LEU A 429 2.78 -22.07 9.17
C LEU A 429 1.43 -22.23 9.89
N THR A 430 0.38 -22.39 9.09
CA THR A 430 -0.98 -22.63 9.60
C THR A 430 -1.54 -23.93 9.00
N GLY A 431 -2.39 -24.62 9.76
CA GLY A 431 -3.05 -25.84 9.26
C GLY A 431 -3.83 -25.61 7.95
N GLY A 432 -4.47 -24.43 7.80
CA GLY A 432 -5.18 -24.09 6.57
C GLY A 432 -4.27 -23.94 5.34
N GLN A 433 -3.01 -23.52 5.49
CA GLN A 433 -2.06 -23.49 4.38
C GLN A 433 -1.70 -24.91 3.93
N VAL A 434 -1.49 -25.81 4.88
CA VAL A 434 -1.15 -27.21 4.59
C VAL A 434 -2.33 -27.91 3.93
N GLN A 435 -3.53 -27.82 4.53
CA GLN A 435 -4.74 -28.46 4.02
C GLN A 435 -5.14 -27.98 2.62
N SER A 436 -4.79 -26.74 2.25
CA SER A 436 -5.10 -26.16 0.94
C SER A 436 -3.99 -26.35 -0.11
N SER A 437 -2.97 -27.16 0.16
CA SER A 437 -1.86 -27.43 -0.77
C SER A 437 -1.96 -28.83 -1.36
N ASP A 438 -1.66 -28.99 -2.65
CA ASP A 438 -1.51 -30.33 -3.23
C ASP A 438 -0.22 -30.98 -2.75
N VAL A 439 0.87 -30.22 -2.72
CA VAL A 439 2.19 -30.68 -2.31
C VAL A 439 2.75 -29.81 -1.20
N VAL A 440 3.19 -30.45 -0.12
CA VAL A 440 3.87 -29.81 1.00
C VAL A 440 5.30 -30.35 1.07
N ILE A 441 6.27 -29.45 0.92
CA ILE A 441 7.70 -29.78 0.92
C ILE A 441 8.32 -29.25 2.21
N THR A 442 8.64 -30.16 3.13
CA THR A 442 9.30 -29.83 4.39
C THR A 442 10.82 -29.80 4.21
N MET A 443 11.46 -28.85 4.90
CA MET A 443 12.88 -28.55 4.80
C MET A 443 13.46 -28.30 6.20
N GLY A 444 13.54 -29.36 6.99
CA GLY A 444 14.12 -29.34 8.34
C GLY A 444 13.17 -28.94 9.47
N CYS A 445 11.86 -28.83 9.25
CA CYS A 445 10.87 -28.59 10.31
C CYS A 445 10.37 -29.87 11.01
N GLY A 446 10.79 -31.06 10.56
CA GLY A 446 10.40 -32.34 11.17
C GLY A 446 8.88 -32.52 11.30
N ASP A 447 8.46 -33.05 12.44
CA ASP A 447 7.07 -33.40 12.76
C ASP A 447 6.20 -32.19 13.18
N ALA A 448 6.76 -30.97 13.21
CA ALA A 448 6.01 -29.76 13.54
C ALA A 448 5.03 -29.33 12.43
N CYS A 449 5.08 -29.96 11.25
CA CYS A 449 4.11 -29.72 10.19
C CYS A 449 2.85 -30.57 10.41
N PRO A 450 1.64 -29.97 10.50
CA PRO A 450 0.41 -30.73 10.67
C PRO A 450 0.13 -31.63 9.44
N TYR A 451 -0.48 -32.79 9.67
CA TYR A 451 -0.83 -33.76 8.63
C TYR A 451 -2.32 -33.70 8.26
N PHE A 452 -2.62 -33.68 6.97
CA PHE A 452 -3.97 -33.68 6.40
C PHE A 452 -4.07 -34.74 5.29
N PRO A 453 -5.08 -35.62 5.31
CA PRO A 453 -5.32 -36.57 4.21
C PRO A 453 -5.52 -35.86 2.86
N GLY A 454 -4.99 -36.43 1.78
CA GLY A 454 -5.12 -35.91 0.41
C GLY A 454 -3.98 -34.96 -0.03
N VAL A 455 -3.16 -34.49 0.91
CA VAL A 455 -1.97 -33.67 0.64
C VAL A 455 -0.75 -34.56 0.41
N SER A 456 0.02 -34.31 -0.64
CA SER A 456 1.28 -34.99 -0.93
C SER A 456 2.42 -34.38 -0.11
N TYR A 457 2.94 -35.13 0.86
CA TYR A 457 4.06 -34.67 1.70
C TYR A 457 5.39 -35.16 1.15
N ARG A 458 6.36 -34.25 1.05
CA ARG A 458 7.73 -34.52 0.63
C ARG A 458 8.71 -33.87 1.60
N ASN A 459 9.84 -34.51 1.83
CA ASN A 459 10.90 -33.97 2.69
C ASN A 459 12.17 -33.76 1.86
N TRP A 460 12.68 -32.53 1.82
CA TRP A 460 13.97 -32.21 1.20
C TRP A 460 15.01 -32.00 2.30
N LYS A 461 15.94 -32.96 2.39
CA LYS A 461 17.07 -32.86 3.30
C LYS A 461 18.09 -31.88 2.74
N LEU A 462 18.15 -30.69 3.32
CA LEU A 462 19.02 -29.60 2.92
C LEU A 462 19.77 -29.05 4.14
N PRO A 463 21.06 -28.68 4.01
CA PRO A 463 21.79 -27.96 5.06
C PRO A 463 21.09 -26.67 5.48
N ASP A 464 21.29 -26.22 6.71
CA ASP A 464 20.75 -24.94 7.16
C ASP A 464 21.61 -23.77 6.64
N PRO A 465 21.07 -22.84 5.84
CA PRO A 465 21.81 -21.67 5.37
C PRO A 465 22.02 -20.60 6.44
N ALA A 466 21.45 -20.73 7.64
CA ALA A 466 21.63 -19.75 8.72
C ALA A 466 23.10 -19.64 9.13
N GLY A 467 23.65 -18.41 9.11
CA GLY A 467 25.05 -18.14 9.48
C GLY A 467 26.11 -18.69 8.51
N GLN A 468 25.71 -19.35 7.43
CA GLN A 468 26.63 -19.91 6.46
C GLN A 468 27.17 -18.85 5.50
N PRO A 469 28.41 -19.01 5.00
CA PRO A 469 28.98 -18.14 3.99
C PRO A 469 28.28 -18.32 2.63
N LEU A 470 28.41 -17.32 1.74
CA LEU A 470 27.64 -17.24 0.50
C LEU A 470 27.89 -18.42 -0.45
N ASP A 471 29.11 -18.93 -0.52
CA ASP A 471 29.48 -20.12 -1.29
C ASP A 471 28.71 -21.38 -0.85
N VAL A 472 28.58 -21.60 0.46
CA VAL A 472 27.77 -22.72 0.99
C VAL A 472 26.28 -22.51 0.67
N VAL A 473 25.78 -21.29 0.79
CA VAL A 473 24.38 -20.98 0.45
C VAL A 473 24.12 -21.13 -1.05
N ARG A 474 25.08 -20.84 -1.93
CA ARG A 474 24.99 -21.14 -3.37
C ARG A 474 24.82 -22.63 -3.63
N MET A 475 25.59 -23.48 -2.96
CA MET A 475 25.42 -24.94 -3.10
C MET A 475 24.03 -25.40 -2.67
N ILE A 476 23.48 -24.85 -1.59
CA ILE A 476 22.11 -25.14 -1.14
C ILE A 476 21.08 -24.63 -2.17
N ARG A 477 21.27 -23.41 -2.71
CA ARG A 477 20.43 -22.83 -3.76
C ARG A 477 20.41 -23.71 -5.01
N ASP A 478 21.57 -24.18 -5.45
CA ASP A 478 21.70 -24.96 -6.68
C ASP A 478 21.05 -26.35 -6.52
N ASP A 479 21.22 -27.01 -5.37
CA ASP A 479 20.48 -28.25 -5.03
C ASP A 479 18.96 -28.01 -5.01
N ILE A 480 18.50 -26.88 -4.43
CA ILE A 480 17.08 -26.50 -4.50
C ILE A 480 16.62 -26.28 -5.95
N ALA A 481 17.44 -25.65 -6.79
CA ALA A 481 17.09 -25.36 -8.18
C ALA A 481 16.86 -26.65 -8.98
N ASP A 482 17.73 -27.64 -8.84
CA ASP A 482 17.58 -28.95 -9.48
C ASP A 482 16.29 -29.66 -9.03
N ARG A 483 16.01 -29.64 -7.72
CA ARG A 483 14.78 -30.23 -7.17
C ARG A 483 13.52 -29.51 -7.62
N VAL A 484 13.58 -28.18 -7.75
CA VAL A 484 12.47 -27.37 -8.25
C VAL A 484 12.20 -27.67 -9.72
N GLN A 485 13.22 -27.80 -10.57
CA GLN A 485 13.03 -28.18 -11.97
C GLN A 485 12.36 -29.55 -12.11
N ALA A 486 12.81 -30.54 -11.32
CA ALA A 486 12.18 -31.85 -11.27
C ALA A 486 10.71 -31.78 -10.81
N LEU A 487 10.42 -30.98 -9.78
CA LEU A 487 9.06 -30.76 -9.28
C LEU A 487 8.14 -30.13 -10.33
N ILE A 488 8.62 -29.12 -11.08
CA ILE A 488 7.85 -28.48 -12.15
C ILE A 488 7.50 -29.49 -13.25
N ALA A 489 8.49 -30.27 -13.69
CA ALA A 489 8.28 -31.27 -14.73
C ALA A 489 7.21 -32.30 -14.32
N GLU A 490 7.26 -32.75 -13.07
CA GLU A 490 6.30 -33.70 -12.50
C GLU A 490 4.87 -33.12 -12.41
N LEU A 491 4.73 -31.93 -11.82
CA LEU A 491 3.42 -31.31 -11.58
C LEU A 491 2.72 -30.95 -12.90
N LEU A 492 3.47 -30.44 -13.88
CA LEU A 492 2.91 -30.05 -15.17
C LEU A 492 2.70 -31.22 -16.13
N ALA A 493 3.43 -32.32 -15.96
CA ALA A 493 3.12 -33.57 -16.67
C ALA A 493 1.79 -34.16 -16.16
N THR A 494 1.59 -34.18 -14.84
CA THR A 494 0.38 -34.72 -14.20
C THR A 494 -0.87 -33.89 -14.57
N ALA A 495 -0.72 -32.58 -14.71
CA ALA A 495 -1.81 -31.69 -15.11
C ALA A 495 -2.31 -31.91 -16.55
N LYS A 496 -1.49 -32.43 -17.48
CA LYS A 496 -1.92 -32.75 -18.86
C LYS A 496 -2.79 -34.02 -18.97
N THR A 497 -2.82 -34.83 -17.92
CA THR A 497 -3.57 -36.11 -17.87
C THR A 497 -4.92 -36.02 -17.17
N ARG A 498 -5.24 -34.88 -16.54
CA ARG A 498 -6.61 -34.56 -16.09
C ARG A 498 -7.32 -33.79 -17.19
#